data_AF-A0A2M8NHP1-F1
#
_entry.id   AF-A0A2M8NHP1-F1
#
_cell.length_a   1.000
_cell.length_b   1.000
_cell.length_c   1.000
_cell.angle_alpha   90.00
_cell.angle_beta   90.00
_cell.angle_gamma   90.00
#
_symmetry.space_group_name_H-M   'P 1'
#
loop_
_entity.id
_entity.type
_entity.pdbx_description
1 polymer ?
#
loop_
_entity_poly.entity_id
_entity_poly.type
_entity_poly.pdbx_seq_one_letter_code
_entity_poly.pdbx_strand_id
1 'polypeptide(L)' 'MDTYTLPLLAVKAAQTRIAPYIRRTPMSPPPLPAGNLPGALGHDGLRFKFEQMQVAGSFKSRGVFNNLLLLP' A
#
# COMPACT_ATOMS: atom_id res chain seq x y z
N MET A 1 1.54 27.22 1.59
CA MET A 1 1.59 25.74 1.64
C MET A 1 1.74 25.26 0.22
N ASP A 2 2.86 24.64 -0.10
CA ASP A 2 3.10 24.15 -1.46
C ASP A 2 2.18 22.97 -1.74
N THR A 3 1.38 23.07 -2.81
CA THR A 3 0.43 22.03 -3.19
C THR A 3 1.18 20.90 -3.91
N TYR A 4 1.44 19.79 -3.22
CA TYR A 4 2.04 18.61 -3.86
C TYR A 4 0.99 17.87 -4.69
N THR A 5 1.17 17.86 -6.01
CA THR A 5 0.28 17.15 -6.95
C THR A 5 0.87 15.80 -7.31
N LEU A 6 0.24 14.71 -6.86
CA LEU A 6 0.56 13.35 -7.28
C LEU A 6 -0.60 12.78 -8.12
N PRO A 7 -0.53 12.82 -9.46
CA PRO A 7 -1.62 12.35 -10.30
C PRO A 7 -1.79 10.84 -10.19
N LEU A 8 -3.03 10.36 -10.21
CA LEU A 8 -3.35 8.93 -10.17
C LEU A 8 -2.63 8.15 -11.28
N LEU A 9 -2.43 8.76 -12.45
CA LEU A 9 -1.71 8.16 -13.55
C LEU A 9 -0.25 7.84 -13.19
N ALA A 10 0.43 8.69 -12.41
CA ALA A 10 1.78 8.43 -11.95
C ALA A 10 1.83 7.22 -11.01
N VAL A 11 0.82 7.06 -10.13
CA VAL A 11 0.70 5.89 -9.24
C VAL A 11 0.45 4.61 -10.05
N LYS A 12 -0.39 4.66 -11.08
CA LYS A 12 -0.63 3.52 -11.99
C LYS A 12 0.63 3.14 -12.78
N ALA A 13 1.37 4.13 -13.30
CA ALA A 13 2.63 3.89 -13.99
C ALA A 13 3.67 3.25 -13.04
N ALA A 14 3.76 3.74 -11.79
CA ALA A 14 4.59 3.13 -10.76
C ALA A 14 4.18 1.68 -10.47
N GLN A 15 2.88 1.40 -10.34
CA GLN A 15 2.37 0.04 -10.13
C GLN A 15 2.84 -0.92 -11.23
N THR A 16 2.68 -0.54 -12.51
CA THR A 16 3.12 -1.37 -13.64
C THR A 16 4.63 -1.58 -13.62
N ARG A 17 5.41 -0.51 -13.40
CA ARG A 17 6.88 -0.55 -13.35
C ARG A 17 7.41 -1.51 -12.29
N ILE A 18 6.85 -1.47 -11.08
CA ILE A 18 7.37 -2.24 -9.95
C ILE A 18 6.80 -3.66 -9.86
N ALA A 19 5.72 -3.98 -10.59
CA ALA A 19 4.99 -5.25 -10.47
C ALA A 19 5.88 -6.52 -10.50
N PRO A 20 6.95 -6.59 -11.33
CA PRO A 20 7.83 -7.76 -11.33
C PRO A 20 8.72 -7.91 -10.08
N TYR A 21 8.89 -6.85 -9.28
CA TYR A 21 9.86 -6.77 -8.19
C TYR A 21 9.23 -6.71 -6.80
N ILE A 22 7.90 -6.67 -6.72
CA ILE A 22 7.15 -6.61 -5.46
C ILE A 22 6.16 -7.76 -5.34
N ARG A 23 5.68 -7.99 -4.13
CA ARG A 23 4.57 -8.90 -3.84
C ARG A 23 3.25 -8.15 -3.81
N ARG A 24 2.21 -8.75 -4.41
CA ARG A 24 0.81 -8.38 -4.08
C ARG A 24 0.47 -8.99 -2.72
N THR A 25 0.80 -8.23 -1.67
CA THR A 25 0.61 -8.64 -0.26
C THR A 25 -0.86 -8.96 0.03
N PRO A 26 -1.16 -9.90 0.94
CA PRO A 26 -2.54 -10.23 1.29
C PRO A 26 -3.27 -9.05 1.97
N MET A 27 -4.59 -9.11 1.93
CA MET A 27 -5.47 -8.28 2.75
C MET A 27 -6.26 -9.20 3.66
N SER A 28 -6.51 -8.81 4.91
CA SER A 28 -7.37 -9.59 5.80
C SER A 28 -8.78 -9.70 5.18
N PRO A 29 -9.47 -10.85 5.33
CA PRO A 29 -10.84 -10.97 4.85
C PRO A 29 -11.77 -9.96 5.55
N PRO A 30 -12.91 -9.60 4.93
CA PRO A 30 -13.88 -8.68 5.51
C PRO A 30 -14.58 -9.27 6.74
N PRO A 31 -15.09 -8.37 7.59
CA PRO A 31 -14.30 -7.56 8.50
C PRO A 31 -13.85 -8.39 9.70
N LEU A 32 -12.71 -7.99 10.29
CA LEU A 32 -12.37 -8.51 11.63
C LEU A 32 -13.48 -8.13 12.61
N PRO A 33 -13.82 -8.98 13.60
CA PRO A 33 -14.74 -8.57 14.65
C PRO A 33 -14.25 -7.26 15.23
N ALA A 34 -15.09 -6.23 15.16
CA ALA A 34 -14.88 -4.95 15.83
C ALA A 34 -14.99 -5.15 17.34
N GLY A 35 -14.13 -5.99 17.93
CA GLY A 35 -14.07 -6.18 19.37
C GLY A 35 -13.71 -4.85 20.01
N ASN A 36 -14.67 -4.25 20.69
CA ASN A 36 -14.57 -3.03 21.48
C ASN A 36 -13.80 -1.85 20.83
N LEU A 37 -13.71 -1.79 19.49
CA LEU A 37 -13.08 -0.66 18.81
C LEU A 37 -14.04 0.54 18.88
N PRO A 38 -13.68 1.62 19.58
CA PRO A 38 -14.58 2.76 19.75
C PRO A 38 -14.77 3.52 18.42
N GLY A 39 -16.00 3.95 18.14
CA GLY A 39 -16.34 4.86 17.06
C GLY A 39 -16.41 4.22 15.66
N ALA A 40 -16.10 5.01 14.62
CA ALA A 40 -16.28 4.65 13.20
C ALA A 40 -15.50 3.38 12.78
N LEU A 41 -14.46 3.01 13.52
CA LEU A 41 -13.68 1.78 13.28
C LEU A 41 -14.49 0.50 13.51
N GLY A 42 -15.60 0.57 14.27
CA GLY A 42 -16.48 -0.56 14.51
C GLY A 42 -17.62 -0.74 13.50
N HIS A 43 -17.99 0.32 12.77
CA HIS A 43 -19.17 0.31 11.89
C HIS A 43 -18.87 -0.17 10.46
N ASP A 44 -17.70 0.18 9.91
CA ASP A 44 -17.40 -0.06 8.48
C ASP A 44 -16.43 -1.22 8.22
N GLY A 45 -15.99 -1.91 9.28
CA GLY A 45 -15.18 -3.11 9.16
C GLY A 45 -13.72 -2.84 8.80
N LEU A 46 -12.84 -2.99 9.78
CA LEU A 46 -11.40 -2.86 9.57
C LEU A 46 -10.83 -4.01 8.72
N ARG A 47 -9.98 -3.67 7.75
CA ARG A 47 -9.14 -4.64 7.02
C ARG A 47 -7.68 -4.24 7.08
N PHE A 48 -6.81 -5.22 7.32
CA PHE A 48 -5.37 -5.03 7.28
C PHE A 48 -4.82 -5.35 5.89
N LYS A 49 -3.98 -4.47 5.38
CA LYS A 49 -3.11 -4.73 4.22
C LYS A 49 -1.73 -5.10 4.75
N PHE A 50 -1.33 -6.35 4.56
CA PHE A 50 -0.16 -6.91 5.24
C PHE A 50 1.17 -6.58 4.54
N GLU A 51 1.54 -5.29 4.52
CA GLU A 51 2.82 -4.84 3.92
C GLU A 51 4.06 -5.30 4.70
N GLN A 52 3.94 -5.79 5.93
CA GLN A 52 5.05 -6.48 6.60
C GLN A 52 5.47 -7.77 5.86
N MET A 53 4.59 -8.31 5.00
CA MET A 53 4.89 -9.44 4.12
C MET A 53 5.42 -9.02 2.74
N GLN A 54 5.72 -7.73 2.53
CA GLN A 54 6.32 -7.26 1.29
C GLN A 54 7.77 -7.77 1.16
N VAL A 55 8.36 -7.66 -0.04
CA VAL A 55 9.81 -7.75 -0.22
C VAL A 55 10.51 -6.83 0.80
N ALA A 56 11.59 -7.31 1.41
CA ALA A 56 12.31 -6.62 2.50
C ALA A 56 11.46 -6.22 3.73
N GLY A 57 10.31 -6.88 3.95
CA GLY A 57 9.56 -6.80 5.21
C GLY A 57 8.77 -5.51 5.45
N SER A 58 8.65 -4.62 4.46
CA SER A 58 7.81 -3.42 4.57
C SER A 58 7.42 -2.84 3.21
N PHE A 59 6.47 -1.91 3.20
CA PHE A 59 6.02 -1.24 1.97
C PHE A 59 7.12 -0.46 1.22
N LYS A 60 8.26 -0.17 1.88
CA LYS A 60 9.31 0.71 1.35
C LYS A 60 9.91 0.22 0.03
N SER A 61 9.95 -1.10 -0.20
CA SER A 61 10.43 -1.65 -1.46
C SER A 61 9.68 -1.10 -2.68
N ARG A 62 8.40 -0.72 -2.53
CA ARG A 62 7.63 -0.09 -3.62
C ARG A 62 8.28 1.22 -4.09
N GLY A 63 8.65 2.09 -3.15
CA GLY A 63 9.30 3.37 -3.45
C GLY A 63 10.73 3.19 -3.95
N VAL A 64 11.48 2.28 -3.33
CA VAL A 64 12.86 1.96 -3.73
C VAL A 64 12.92 1.50 -5.18
N PHE A 65 12.14 0.47 -5.55
CA PHE A 65 12.13 -0.01 -6.93
C PHE A 65 11.64 1.04 -7.91
N ASN A 66 10.59 1.80 -7.56
CA ASN A 66 10.10 2.85 -8.43
C ASN A 66 11.16 3.92 -8.73
N ASN A 67 11.94 4.32 -7.73
CA ASN A 67 12.98 5.34 -7.89
C ASN A 67 14.20 4.79 -8.64
N LEU A 68 14.69 3.60 -8.25
CA LEU A 68 15.88 3.00 -8.87
C LEU A 68 15.67 2.67 -10.35
N LEU A 69 14.48 2.20 -10.73
CA LEU A 69 14.14 1.88 -12.12
C LEU A 69 13.93 3.12 -13.02
N LEU A 70 13.91 4.33 -12.43
CA LEU A 70 13.84 5.59 -13.17
C LEU A 70 15.21 6.27 -13.32
N LEU A 71 16.25 5.71 -12.70
CA LEU A 71 17.61 6.22 -12.86
C LEU A 71 18.14 5.88 -14.27
N PRO A 72 18.98 6.77 -14.85
CA PRO A 72 19.61 6.56 -16.15
C PRO A 72 20.67 5.45 -16.12
#